data_AF-A0AAE0WM54-F1
#
_entry.id   AF-A0AAE0WM54-F1
#
_cell.length_a   1.000
_cell.length_b   1.000
_cell.length_c   1.000
_cell.angle_alpha   90.00
_cell.angle_beta   90.00
_cell.angle_gamma   90.00
#
_symmetry.space_group_name_H-M   'P 1'
#
loop_
_entity.id
_entity.type
_entity.pdbx_description
1 polymer ?
#
loop_
_entity_poly.entity_id
_entity_poly.type
_entity_poly.pdbx_seq_one_letter_code
_entity_poly.pdbx_strand_id
1 'polypeptide(L)'
;MSGRQFGVSIEGGATLEHEAWLTVNRGPTTFVISISFDDVQNTLWGAEYLLQPKTHEFNASNMILTLCMPIIEKLASTSSIQGLRLEALCDSSTHRMRITSAGGAQGEDIHVVVDEDTSHRPSHGLLPIPISELAEFCTGVARISATDVILSTADEQLDDHNAEFPHGKAFMLDGTAVYLKASLGHGTQFERELEILGRIEQLGLRKRDSNRFSHLIAVVTTGEQNEKVVGMLLELIPTVPYGGDLLHEAMQARTDMHQKWKSQVLRMVEELHAHDIVWGDVNAGNVVIDNDLNAWAVDFGGMNNAEFVDDELAETIEGDWQGVHRLFDGWLPSRGPNSQP
;
A
#
# COMPACT_ATOMS: atom_id res chain seq x y z
N MET A 1 2.91 -11.38 -3.45
CA MET A 1 4.03 -11.46 -2.47
C MET A 1 5.33 -11.17 -3.18
N SER A 2 6.19 -10.29 -2.63
CA SER A 2 7.40 -9.75 -3.29
C SER A 2 8.50 -10.80 -3.44
N GLY A 3 8.88 -11.14 -4.68
CA GLY A 3 10.10 -11.89 -4.97
C GLY A 3 11.33 -10.99 -4.76
N ARG A 4 11.91 -11.03 -3.56
CA ARG A 4 13.07 -10.21 -3.13
C ARG A 4 14.41 -10.56 -3.80
N GLN A 5 14.43 -11.51 -4.74
CA GLN A 5 15.68 -12.06 -5.29
C GLN A 5 16.35 -11.14 -6.33
N PHE A 6 15.65 -10.13 -6.86
CA PHE A 6 16.13 -9.33 -8.00
C PHE A 6 16.03 -7.80 -7.84
N GLY A 7 15.66 -7.29 -6.65
CA GLY A 7 15.44 -5.84 -6.48
C GLY A 7 14.35 -5.31 -7.40
N VAL A 8 13.27 -6.07 -7.55
CA VAL A 8 12.08 -5.74 -8.34
C VAL A 8 10.83 -6.02 -7.52
N SER A 9 9.76 -5.26 -7.75
CA SER A 9 8.44 -5.57 -7.21
C SER A 9 7.57 -6.18 -8.32
N ILE A 10 6.78 -7.20 -7.96
CA ILE A 10 5.79 -7.81 -8.87
C ILE A 10 4.42 -7.27 -8.46
N GLU A 11 3.76 -6.58 -9.38
CA GLU A 11 2.47 -5.91 -9.12
C GLU A 11 1.27 -6.78 -9.51
N GLY A 12 1.44 -7.67 -10.49
CA GLY A 12 0.39 -8.57 -10.90
C GLY A 12 0.86 -9.58 -11.92
N GLY A 13 0.17 -10.71 -11.96
CA GLY A 13 0.34 -11.73 -12.98
C GLY A 13 -0.99 -12.42 -13.24
N ALA A 14 -1.24 -12.78 -14.48
CA ALA A 14 -2.36 -13.65 -14.80
C ALA A 14 -1.95 -14.68 -15.83
N THR A 15 -2.71 -15.76 -15.86
CA THR A 15 -2.59 -16.82 -16.84
C THR A 15 -3.98 -17.13 -17.37
N LEU A 16 -4.15 -16.99 -18.68
CA LEU A 16 -5.31 -17.45 -19.43
C LEU A 16 -4.95 -18.78 -20.13
N GLU A 17 -5.91 -19.37 -20.84
CA GLU A 17 -5.72 -20.68 -21.49
C GLU A 17 -4.55 -20.69 -22.49
N HIS A 18 -4.21 -19.54 -23.09
CA HIS A 18 -3.21 -19.43 -24.16
C HIS A 18 -2.12 -18.40 -23.92
N GLU A 19 -2.19 -17.64 -22.82
CA GLU A 19 -1.22 -16.58 -22.55
C GLU A 19 -0.98 -16.36 -21.07
N ALA A 20 0.17 -15.79 -20.74
CA ALA A 20 0.47 -15.28 -19.41
C ALA A 20 1.07 -13.87 -19.52
N TRP A 21 0.80 -13.04 -18.52
CA TRP A 21 1.48 -11.76 -18.36
C TRP A 21 1.96 -11.55 -16.93
N LEU A 22 3.02 -10.75 -16.80
CA LEU A 22 3.64 -10.36 -15.55
C LEU A 22 3.97 -8.87 -15.60
N THR A 23 3.57 -8.12 -14.58
CA THR A 23 3.98 -6.72 -14.40
C THR A 23 5.05 -6.64 -13.32
N VAL A 24 6.20 -6.08 -13.70
CA VAL A 24 7.40 -5.98 -12.87
C VAL A 24 7.80 -4.51 -12.79
N ASN A 25 8.05 -3.98 -11.60
CA ASN A 25 8.62 -2.66 -11.41
C ASN A 25 10.06 -2.78 -10.90
N ARG A 26 10.94 -1.92 -11.43
CA ARG A 26 12.32 -1.75 -10.98
C ARG A 26 12.61 -0.25 -10.87
N GLY A 27 12.84 0.24 -9.66
CA GLY A 27 12.82 1.69 -9.41
C GLY A 27 11.53 2.29 -9.97
N PRO A 28 11.55 3.47 -10.62
CA PRO A 28 10.36 4.09 -11.21
C PRO A 28 9.99 3.53 -12.59
N THR A 29 10.57 2.41 -13.03
CA THR A 29 10.32 1.85 -14.38
C THR A 29 9.48 0.58 -14.30
N THR A 30 8.48 0.47 -15.18
CA THR A 30 7.58 -0.67 -15.27
C THR A 30 7.88 -1.52 -16.50
N PHE A 31 7.76 -2.83 -16.37
CA PHE A 31 7.89 -3.82 -17.43
C PHE A 31 6.62 -4.67 -17.48
N VAL A 32 6.00 -4.73 -18.65
CA VAL A 32 4.88 -5.66 -18.91
C VAL A 32 5.40 -6.76 -19.80
N ILE A 33 5.55 -7.95 -19.22
CA ILE A 33 6.09 -9.11 -19.90
C ILE A 33 4.92 -10.01 -20.27
N SER A 34 4.76 -10.34 -21.55
CA SER A 34 3.72 -11.25 -22.02
C SER A 34 4.32 -12.47 -22.73
N ILE A 35 3.61 -13.58 -22.64
CA ILE A 35 4.02 -14.88 -23.16
C ILE A 35 2.79 -15.51 -23.81
N SER A 36 2.89 -15.79 -25.12
CA SER A 36 1.94 -16.67 -25.79
C SER A 36 2.42 -18.11 -25.64
N PHE A 37 1.54 -19.02 -25.20
CA PHE A 37 1.91 -20.42 -25.03
C PHE A 37 2.23 -21.09 -26.35
N ASP A 38 1.57 -20.65 -27.43
CA ASP A 38 1.84 -21.15 -28.77
C ASP A 38 3.27 -20.83 -29.25
N ASP A 39 3.80 -19.69 -28.83
CA ASP A 39 5.14 -19.23 -29.22
C ASP A 39 6.26 -20.01 -28.52
N VAL A 40 5.98 -20.60 -27.36
CA VAL A 40 6.99 -21.27 -26.51
C VAL A 40 6.77 -22.78 -26.36
N GLN A 41 5.61 -23.34 -26.70
CA GLN A 41 5.26 -24.76 -26.45
C GLN A 41 6.24 -25.77 -27.07
N ASN A 42 6.93 -25.39 -28.16
CA ASN A 42 7.88 -26.24 -28.86
C ASN A 42 9.34 -26.05 -28.42
N THR A 43 9.57 -25.36 -27.30
CA THR A 43 10.89 -25.02 -26.77
C THR A 43 11.13 -25.77 -25.45
N LEU A 44 12.40 -26.07 -25.12
CA LEU A 44 12.78 -26.69 -23.85
C LEU A 44 12.35 -25.85 -22.64
N TRP A 45 12.55 -24.54 -22.72
CA TRP A 45 12.13 -23.61 -21.67
C TRP A 45 10.61 -23.58 -21.53
N GLY A 46 9.86 -23.57 -22.65
CA GLY A 46 8.40 -23.60 -22.64
C GLY A 46 7.86 -24.91 -22.06
N ALA A 47 8.50 -26.05 -22.37
CA ALA A 47 8.16 -27.33 -21.77
C ALA A 47 8.30 -27.30 -20.24
N GLU A 48 9.36 -26.69 -19.71
CA GLU A 48 9.53 -26.51 -18.27
C GLU A 48 8.52 -25.51 -17.68
N TYR A 49 8.32 -24.38 -18.35
CA TYR A 49 7.44 -23.29 -17.88
C TYR A 49 5.96 -23.70 -17.84
N LEU A 50 5.50 -24.44 -18.84
CA LEU A 50 4.11 -24.91 -18.94
C LEU A 50 3.80 -26.02 -17.93
N LEU A 51 4.82 -26.75 -17.44
CA LEU A 51 4.67 -27.73 -16.36
C LEU A 51 4.60 -27.09 -14.97
N GLN A 52 5.01 -25.82 -14.81
CA GLN A 52 4.94 -25.15 -13.51
C GLN A 52 3.47 -24.94 -13.09
N PRO A 53 3.11 -25.29 -11.84
CA PRO A 53 1.76 -25.06 -11.33
C PRO A 53 1.49 -23.55 -11.32
N LYS A 54 0.50 -23.13 -12.12
CA LYS A 54 0.07 -21.72 -12.21
C LYS A 54 -0.64 -21.23 -10.95
N THR A 55 -0.91 -22.14 -10.00
CA THR A 55 -1.47 -21.86 -8.67
C THR A 55 -0.44 -21.34 -7.67
N HIS A 56 0.86 -21.50 -7.95
CA HIS A 56 1.95 -20.93 -7.17
C HIS A 56 2.73 -19.95 -8.05
N GLU A 57 2.29 -18.69 -8.06
CA GLU A 57 2.87 -17.58 -8.84
C GLU A 57 4.40 -17.49 -8.76
N PHE A 58 5.01 -18.01 -7.68
CA PHE A 58 6.44 -17.89 -7.40
C PHE A 58 7.34 -18.59 -8.43
N ASN A 59 7.06 -19.83 -8.83
CA ASN A 59 7.97 -20.57 -9.71
C ASN A 59 7.90 -20.06 -11.16
N ALA A 60 6.68 -19.88 -11.67
CA ALA A 60 6.48 -19.38 -13.03
C ALA A 60 7.02 -17.94 -13.18
N SER A 61 6.75 -17.05 -12.22
CA SER A 61 7.24 -15.67 -12.28
C SER A 61 8.76 -15.60 -12.17
N ASN A 62 9.40 -16.45 -11.33
CA ASN A 62 10.86 -16.49 -11.24
C ASN A 62 11.52 -16.94 -12.54
N MET A 63 10.94 -17.89 -13.28
CA MET A 63 11.46 -18.28 -14.59
C MET A 63 11.41 -17.11 -15.58
N ILE A 64 10.29 -16.36 -15.60
CA ILE A 64 10.13 -15.16 -16.44
C ILE A 64 11.15 -14.09 -16.06
N LEU A 65 11.27 -13.79 -14.76
CA LEU A 65 12.19 -12.80 -14.24
C LEU A 65 13.64 -13.15 -14.57
N THR A 66 14.04 -14.40 -14.36
CA THR A 66 15.41 -14.86 -14.67
C THR A 66 15.77 -14.62 -16.14
N LEU A 67 14.83 -14.88 -17.05
CA LEU A 67 15.01 -14.66 -18.48
C LEU A 67 15.08 -13.16 -18.84
N CYS A 68 14.23 -12.34 -18.21
CA CYS A 68 14.08 -10.92 -18.56
C CYS A 68 15.07 -10.00 -17.83
N MET A 69 15.68 -10.45 -16.74
CA MET A 69 16.49 -9.60 -15.85
C MET A 69 17.64 -8.86 -16.56
N PRO A 70 18.43 -9.49 -17.45
CA PRO A 70 19.52 -8.78 -18.11
C PRO A 70 19.07 -7.57 -18.94
N ILE A 71 17.85 -7.62 -19.48
CA ILE A 71 17.24 -6.51 -20.23
C ILE A 71 16.67 -5.48 -19.26
N ILE A 72 15.99 -5.93 -18.20
CA ILE A 72 15.44 -5.05 -17.15
C ILE A 72 16.56 -4.23 -16.51
N GLU A 73 17.69 -4.83 -16.14
CA GLU A 73 18.84 -4.13 -15.54
C GLU A 73 19.49 -3.13 -16.51
N LYS A 74 19.46 -3.43 -17.81
CA LYS A 74 19.98 -2.53 -18.85
C LYS A 74 19.07 -1.32 -19.05
N LEU A 75 17.75 -1.50 -18.95
CA LEU A 75 16.76 -0.44 -19.18
C LEU A 75 16.46 0.38 -17.91
N ALA A 76 16.58 -0.22 -16.72
CA ALA A 76 16.31 0.42 -15.43
C ALA A 76 17.50 0.22 -14.48
N SER A 77 18.37 1.24 -14.42
CA SER A 77 19.57 1.22 -13.58
C SER A 77 19.26 1.34 -12.08
N THR A 78 18.15 1.99 -11.74
CA THR A 78 17.74 2.21 -10.34
C THR A 78 16.79 1.10 -9.90
N SER A 79 17.08 0.41 -8.80
CA SER A 79 16.21 -0.65 -8.25
C SER A 79 15.15 -0.14 -7.28
N SER A 80 15.40 1.00 -6.62
CA SER A 80 14.55 1.52 -5.55
C SER A 80 13.81 2.80 -5.96
N ILE A 81 12.64 3.02 -5.34
CA ILE A 81 11.88 4.27 -5.44
C ILE A 81 12.16 5.21 -4.26
N GLN A 82 12.92 4.77 -3.28
CA GLN A 82 13.26 5.56 -2.10
C GLN A 82 14.08 6.79 -2.49
N GLY A 83 13.80 7.92 -1.85
CA GLY A 83 14.42 9.21 -2.15
C GLY A 83 13.94 9.87 -3.45
N LEU A 84 13.12 9.19 -4.26
CA LEU A 84 12.49 9.80 -5.43
C LEU A 84 11.34 10.71 -5.00
N ARG A 85 11.03 11.67 -5.87
CA ARG A 85 9.77 12.41 -5.80
C ARG A 85 8.62 11.49 -6.19
N LEU A 86 7.46 11.65 -5.56
CA LEU A 86 6.27 10.86 -5.89
C LEU A 86 5.85 11.02 -7.36
N GLU A 87 6.09 12.20 -7.94
CA GLU A 87 5.82 12.47 -9.36
C GLU A 87 6.52 11.49 -10.32
N ALA A 88 7.70 10.97 -9.96
CA ALA A 88 8.42 9.97 -10.77
C ALA A 88 7.63 8.66 -10.96
N LEU A 89 6.68 8.39 -10.06
CA LEU A 89 5.80 7.22 -10.12
C LEU A 89 4.48 7.49 -10.83
N CYS A 90 4.14 8.76 -11.07
CA CYS A 90 2.89 9.17 -11.70
C CYS A 90 2.96 9.05 -13.24
N ASP A 91 4.15 9.24 -13.80
CA ASP A 91 4.43 9.15 -15.24
C ASP A 91 5.66 8.28 -15.52
N SER A 92 5.60 7.02 -15.07
CA SER A 92 6.69 6.06 -15.16
C SER A 92 6.83 5.47 -16.55
N SER A 93 8.07 5.36 -17.03
CA SER A 93 8.39 4.66 -18.28
C SER A 93 7.95 3.19 -18.18
N THR A 94 7.15 2.73 -19.14
CA THR A 94 6.67 1.36 -19.25
C THR A 94 7.17 0.72 -20.54
N HIS A 95 7.97 -0.33 -20.39
CA HIS A 95 8.45 -1.18 -21.49
C HIS A 95 7.58 -2.42 -21.62
N ARG A 96 7.21 -2.78 -22.85
CA ARG A 96 6.53 -4.04 -23.16
C ARG A 96 7.54 -5.05 -23.69
N MET A 97 7.46 -6.26 -23.17
CA MET A 97 8.38 -7.35 -23.48
C MET A 97 7.59 -8.59 -23.85
N ARG A 98 8.02 -9.30 -24.90
CA ARG A 98 7.42 -10.53 -25.36
C ARG A 98 8.45 -11.65 -25.37
N ILE A 99 8.08 -12.79 -24.78
CA ILE A 99 8.91 -13.99 -24.80
C ILE A 99 8.48 -14.84 -26.01
N THR A 100 9.40 -15.07 -26.94
CA THR A 100 9.14 -15.75 -28.22
C THR A 100 10.20 -16.80 -28.53
N SER A 101 9.89 -17.81 -29.35
CA SER A 101 10.90 -18.78 -29.82
C SER A 101 11.88 -18.17 -30.83
N ALA A 102 13.12 -18.69 -30.83
CA ALA A 102 14.22 -18.19 -31.67
C ALA A 102 14.20 -18.69 -33.13
N GLY A 103 13.29 -19.60 -33.50
CA GLY A 103 13.15 -20.10 -34.88
C GLY A 103 14.31 -20.95 -35.42
N GLY A 104 15.22 -21.46 -34.58
CA GLY A 104 16.37 -22.28 -34.98
C GLY A 104 16.14 -23.80 -34.87
N ALA A 105 16.74 -24.58 -35.78
CA ALA A 105 16.61 -26.04 -35.84
C ALA A 105 17.35 -26.83 -34.74
N GLN A 106 18.04 -26.15 -33.81
CA GLN A 106 18.76 -26.76 -32.69
C GLN A 106 18.80 -25.83 -31.46
N GLY A 107 17.80 -25.93 -30.59
CA GLY A 107 17.94 -25.84 -29.12
C GLY A 107 18.40 -24.55 -28.44
N GLU A 108 18.65 -23.44 -29.13
CA GLU A 108 18.82 -22.12 -28.49
C GLU A 108 17.47 -21.40 -28.47
N ASP A 109 16.68 -21.68 -27.44
CA ASP A 109 15.26 -21.96 -27.63
C ASP A 109 14.29 -20.77 -27.46
N ILE A 110 14.71 -19.65 -26.84
CA ILE A 110 13.84 -18.48 -26.58
C ILE A 110 14.60 -17.15 -26.65
N HIS A 111 13.91 -16.11 -27.11
CA HIS A 111 14.35 -14.72 -27.06
C HIS A 111 13.30 -13.82 -26.40
N VAL A 112 13.78 -12.74 -25.80
CA VAL A 112 12.95 -11.67 -25.26
C VAL A 112 13.00 -10.48 -26.21
N VAL A 113 11.86 -10.14 -26.79
CA VAL A 113 11.69 -9.00 -27.69
C VAL A 113 11.13 -7.84 -26.88
N VAL A 114 11.81 -6.70 -26.91
CA VAL A 114 11.31 -5.44 -26.33
C VAL A 114 10.64 -4.64 -27.43
N ASP A 115 9.43 -4.16 -27.21
CA ASP A 115 8.77 -3.26 -28.15
C ASP A 115 9.54 -1.93 -28.22
N GLU A 116 9.65 -1.34 -29.42
CA GLU A 116 10.38 -0.09 -29.64
C GLU A 116 9.70 1.11 -28.93
N ASP A 117 8.37 1.07 -28.84
CA ASP A 117 7.58 2.12 -28.22
C ASP A 117 7.58 1.99 -26.70
N THR A 118 8.10 3.02 -26.02
CA THR A 118 7.99 3.18 -24.57
C THR A 118 6.77 4.03 -24.24
N SER A 119 5.83 3.45 -23.51
CA SER A 119 4.67 4.18 -22.99
C SER A 119 4.97 4.79 -21.62
N HIS A 120 4.16 5.75 -21.16
CA HIS A 120 4.27 6.27 -19.79
C HIS A 120 2.92 6.16 -19.08
N ARG A 121 2.95 5.75 -17.82
CA ARG A 121 1.77 5.55 -16.97
C ARG A 121 2.18 5.46 -15.51
N PRO A 122 1.23 5.59 -14.56
CA PRO A 122 1.51 5.34 -13.15
C PRO A 122 2.08 3.94 -12.90
N SER A 123 2.99 3.82 -11.95
CA SER A 123 3.61 2.55 -11.52
C SER A 123 3.29 2.20 -10.06
N HIS A 124 3.69 1.01 -9.61
CA HIS A 124 3.52 0.52 -8.24
C HIS A 124 2.06 0.52 -7.75
N GLY A 125 1.12 0.25 -8.65
CA GLY A 125 -0.31 0.20 -8.32
C GLY A 125 -0.97 1.57 -8.14
N LEU A 126 -0.26 2.67 -8.39
CA LEU A 126 -0.85 4.01 -8.32
C LEU A 126 -2.02 4.13 -9.29
N LEU A 127 -3.14 4.62 -8.77
CA LEU A 127 -4.34 4.92 -9.55
C LEU A 127 -4.73 6.39 -9.34
N PRO A 128 -4.10 7.33 -10.05
CA PRO A 128 -4.43 8.73 -9.93
C PRO A 128 -5.91 9.00 -10.27
N ILE A 129 -6.65 9.58 -9.33
CA ILE A 129 -8.09 9.86 -9.45
C ILE A 129 -8.29 11.32 -9.89
N PRO A 130 -9.05 11.60 -10.96
CA PRO A 130 -9.37 12.98 -11.34
C PRO A 130 -9.96 13.77 -10.16
N ILE A 131 -9.43 14.96 -9.88
CA ILE A 131 -9.87 15.73 -8.71
C ILE A 131 -11.37 16.09 -8.76
N SER A 132 -11.95 16.16 -9.95
CA SER A 132 -13.39 16.36 -10.16
C SER A 132 -14.25 15.25 -9.55
N GLU A 133 -13.74 14.03 -9.45
CA GLU A 133 -14.43 12.89 -8.82
C GLU A 133 -14.38 12.96 -7.30
N LEU A 134 -13.44 13.72 -6.74
CA LEU A 134 -13.23 13.90 -5.30
C LEU A 134 -13.56 15.32 -4.81
N ALA A 135 -14.20 16.14 -5.65
CA ALA A 135 -14.32 17.58 -5.41
C ALA A 135 -15.02 17.92 -4.08
N GLU A 136 -16.06 17.15 -3.72
CA GLU A 136 -16.78 17.32 -2.46
C GLU A 136 -15.88 17.03 -1.24
N PHE A 137 -15.13 15.93 -1.30
CA PHE A 137 -14.25 15.47 -0.21
C PHE A 137 -12.99 16.33 -0.06
N CYS A 138 -12.50 16.91 -1.16
CA CYS A 138 -11.31 17.75 -1.18
C CYS A 138 -11.59 19.23 -0.85
N THR A 139 -12.85 19.61 -0.60
CA THR A 139 -13.20 21.01 -0.36
C THR A 139 -12.58 21.52 0.95
N GLY A 140 -11.69 22.52 0.85
CA GLY A 140 -10.97 23.10 1.99
C GLY A 140 -9.71 22.33 2.41
N VAL A 141 -9.39 21.21 1.76
CA VAL A 141 -8.16 20.45 1.99
C VAL A 141 -7.02 21.09 1.19
N ALA A 142 -5.84 21.23 1.83
CA ALA A 142 -4.66 21.74 1.15
C ALA A 142 -4.23 20.82 0.01
N ARG A 143 -3.63 21.39 -1.03
CA ARG A 143 -3.12 20.65 -2.18
C ARG A 143 -1.61 20.80 -2.25
N ILE A 144 -0.91 19.68 -2.33
CA ILE A 144 0.53 19.61 -2.48
C ILE A 144 0.86 18.93 -3.81
N SER A 145 1.87 19.44 -4.50
CA SER A 145 2.33 18.82 -5.74
C SER A 145 3.05 17.50 -5.45
N ALA A 146 2.85 16.48 -6.28
CA ALA A 146 3.62 15.24 -6.21
C ALA A 146 5.14 15.48 -6.38
N THR A 147 5.55 16.63 -6.92
CA THR A 147 6.96 17.06 -7.00
C THR A 147 7.56 17.44 -5.66
N ASP A 148 6.72 17.73 -4.67
CA ASP A 148 7.10 18.28 -3.38
C ASP A 148 7.10 17.22 -2.26
N VAL A 149 6.75 15.98 -2.63
CA VAL A 149 6.72 14.80 -1.74
C VAL A 149 7.85 13.85 -2.15
N ILE A 150 8.73 13.56 -1.20
CA ILE A 150 9.89 12.67 -1.36
C ILE A 150 9.61 11.37 -0.59
N LEU A 151 9.72 10.23 -1.26
CA LEU A 151 9.52 8.92 -0.65
C LEU A 151 10.66 8.61 0.34
N SER A 152 10.34 8.15 1.55
CA SER A 152 11.37 7.87 2.57
C SER A 152 12.29 6.74 2.13
N THR A 153 13.56 6.83 2.52
CA THR A 153 14.43 5.66 2.67
C THR A 153 14.04 4.96 3.97
N ALA A 154 13.90 3.63 3.98
CA ALA A 154 13.70 2.94 5.25
C ALA A 154 14.90 3.25 6.18
N ASP A 155 14.65 3.84 7.35
CA ASP A 155 15.61 3.97 8.45
C ASP A 155 17.03 4.48 8.14
N GLU A 156 17.16 5.55 7.35
CA GLU A 156 18.45 6.22 7.04
C GLU A 156 19.51 5.32 6.37
N GLN A 157 19.18 4.05 6.07
CA GLN A 157 19.99 3.13 5.28
C GLN A 157 19.25 2.80 3.99
N LEU A 158 19.85 3.18 2.87
CA LEU A 158 19.42 2.72 1.55
C LEU A 158 19.53 1.19 1.53
N ASP A 159 18.41 0.49 1.68
CA ASP A 159 18.33 -0.91 1.30
C ASP A 159 17.98 -0.94 -0.19
N ASP A 160 18.99 -1.20 -1.03
CA ASP A 160 18.86 -1.31 -2.48
C ASP A 160 17.90 -2.44 -2.92
N HIS A 161 17.46 -3.30 -1.99
CA HIS A 161 16.47 -4.37 -2.19
C HIS A 161 15.03 -3.96 -1.85
N ASN A 162 14.81 -2.81 -1.22
CA ASN A 162 13.49 -2.33 -0.85
C ASN A 162 12.90 -1.45 -1.96
N ALA A 163 12.27 -2.11 -2.95
CA ALA A 163 11.23 -1.53 -3.77
C ALA A 163 9.93 -1.41 -2.94
N GLU A 164 10.00 -0.67 -1.84
CA GLU A 164 8.88 -0.52 -0.92
C GLU A 164 7.82 0.37 -1.57
N PHE A 165 6.58 -0.12 -1.53
CA PHE A 165 5.38 0.52 -2.06
C PHE A 165 5.36 2.05 -1.83
N PRO A 166 4.69 2.84 -2.69
CA PRO A 166 4.63 4.30 -2.57
C PRO A 166 3.81 4.80 -1.37
N HIS A 167 3.58 3.95 -0.36
CA HIS A 167 2.75 4.17 0.79
C HIS A 167 3.62 4.05 2.06
N GLY A 168 3.48 4.97 3.00
CA GLY A 168 4.24 4.99 4.24
C GLY A 168 4.93 6.33 4.47
N LYS A 169 6.04 6.32 5.21
CA LYS A 169 6.78 7.54 5.55
C LYS A 169 7.26 8.27 4.28
N ALA A 170 7.10 9.58 4.27
CA ALA A 170 7.58 10.48 3.22
C ALA A 170 8.02 11.81 3.83
N PHE A 171 8.62 12.67 3.02
CA PHE A 171 9.10 14.00 3.43
C PHE A 171 8.58 15.08 2.48
N MET A 172 8.17 16.20 3.04
CA MET A 172 7.97 17.44 2.27
C MET A 172 9.32 18.13 1.99
N LEU A 173 9.36 19.07 1.05
CA LEU A 173 10.59 19.79 0.68
C LEU A 173 11.27 20.55 1.82
N ASP A 174 10.52 20.93 2.84
CA ASP A 174 11.04 21.60 4.05
C ASP A 174 11.65 20.62 5.07
N GLY A 175 11.64 19.32 4.78
CA GLY A 175 12.12 18.25 5.64
C GLY A 175 11.09 17.73 6.63
N THR A 176 9.85 18.24 6.62
CA THR A 176 8.78 17.74 7.49
C THR A 176 8.44 16.30 7.12
N ALA A 177 8.51 15.39 8.11
CA ALA A 177 8.12 14.00 7.95
C ALA A 177 6.59 13.87 7.98
N VAL A 178 6.05 13.12 7.03
CA VAL A 178 4.62 12.86 6.85
C VAL A 178 4.39 11.39 6.55
N TYR A 179 3.15 10.94 6.65
CA TYR A 179 2.74 9.60 6.20
C TYR A 179 1.94 9.74 4.90
N LEU A 180 2.47 9.21 3.80
CA LEU A 180 1.81 9.17 2.51
C LEU A 180 0.91 7.92 2.43
N LYS A 181 -0.39 8.13 2.31
CA LYS A 181 -1.35 7.09 1.91
C LYS A 181 -1.60 7.26 0.41
N ALA A 182 -0.86 6.50 -0.39
CA ALA A 182 -1.00 6.52 -1.85
C ALA A 182 -2.37 5.97 -2.29
N SER A 183 -2.90 6.52 -3.38
CA SER A 183 -4.11 5.98 -4.02
C SER A 183 -3.72 4.74 -4.83
N LEU A 184 -4.04 3.57 -4.28
CA LEU A 184 -3.66 2.25 -4.82
C LEU A 184 -4.90 1.39 -5.04
N GLY A 185 -4.99 0.71 -6.19
CA GLY A 185 -5.88 -0.45 -6.40
C GLY A 185 -7.39 -0.27 -6.14
N HIS A 186 -8.19 -1.31 -6.40
CA HIS A 186 -9.66 -1.22 -6.50
C HIS A 186 -10.41 -1.07 -5.18
N GLY A 187 -11.31 -0.09 -5.10
CA GLY A 187 -12.32 0.04 -4.04
C GLY A 187 -12.68 1.52 -3.82
N THR A 188 -13.62 1.77 -2.91
CA THR A 188 -13.98 3.13 -2.45
C THR A 188 -13.25 3.51 -1.16
N GLN A 189 -12.21 2.74 -0.77
CA GLN A 189 -11.55 2.87 0.54
C GLN A 189 -10.81 4.20 0.67
N PHE A 190 -10.06 4.57 -0.39
CA PHE A 190 -9.32 5.83 -0.41
C PHE A 190 -10.27 7.03 -0.33
N GLU A 191 -11.37 6.99 -1.08
CA GLU A 191 -12.40 8.02 -1.10
C GLU A 191 -13.13 8.12 0.24
N ARG A 192 -13.51 6.98 0.82
CA ARG A 192 -14.16 6.91 2.15
C ARG A 192 -13.28 7.52 3.23
N GLU A 193 -11.99 7.16 3.26
CA GLU A 193 -11.08 7.70 4.26
C GLU A 193 -10.87 9.21 4.08
N LEU A 194 -10.71 9.66 2.83
CA LEU A 194 -10.56 11.08 2.52
C LEU A 194 -11.80 11.87 2.96
N GLU A 195 -12.99 11.34 2.71
CA GLU A 195 -14.26 11.91 3.17
C GLU A 195 -14.32 12.02 4.69
N ILE A 196 -14.06 10.92 5.41
CA ILE A 196 -14.15 10.89 6.88
C ILE A 196 -13.13 11.84 7.51
N LEU A 197 -11.88 11.81 7.05
CA LEU A 197 -10.84 12.71 7.56
C LEU A 197 -11.16 14.17 7.25
N GLY A 198 -11.72 14.46 6.07
CA GLY A 198 -12.24 15.78 5.71
C GLY A 198 -13.34 16.24 6.67
N ARG A 199 -14.30 15.38 7.00
CA ARG A 199 -15.38 15.67 7.98
C ARG A 199 -14.83 15.91 9.38
N ILE A 200 -13.88 15.08 9.85
CA ILE A 200 -13.22 15.24 11.15
C ILE A 200 -12.56 16.61 11.27
N GLU A 201 -11.89 17.07 10.22
CA GLU A 201 -11.23 18.39 10.18
C GLU A 201 -12.25 19.54 10.14
N GLN A 202 -13.28 19.44 9.28
CA GLN A 202 -14.34 20.45 9.18
C GLN A 202 -15.11 20.64 10.50
N LEU A 203 -15.37 19.55 11.23
CA LEU A 203 -16.02 19.57 12.54
C LEU A 203 -15.07 20.04 13.66
N GLY A 204 -13.77 20.17 13.37
CA GLY A 204 -12.75 20.58 14.34
C GLY A 204 -12.57 19.58 15.47
N LEU A 205 -12.89 18.28 15.26
CA LEU A 205 -12.82 17.26 16.32
C LEU A 205 -11.39 17.10 16.84
N ARG A 206 -10.38 17.41 16.02
CA ARG A 206 -8.96 17.44 16.42
C ARG A 206 -8.62 18.47 17.47
N LYS A 207 -9.30 19.62 17.48
CA LYS A 207 -9.00 20.74 18.39
C LYS A 207 -9.35 20.44 19.84
N ARG A 208 -9.94 19.27 20.10
CA ARG A 208 -10.21 18.76 21.45
C ARG A 208 -9.01 17.93 21.89
N ASP A 209 -8.34 18.36 22.96
CA ASP A 209 -7.10 17.74 23.47
C ASP A 209 -7.19 16.23 23.76
N SER A 210 -8.39 15.67 23.87
CA SER A 210 -8.62 14.25 24.08
C SER A 210 -8.54 13.40 22.81
N ASN A 211 -8.67 13.99 21.64
CA ASN A 211 -8.92 13.27 20.39
C ASN A 211 -7.61 13.02 19.61
N ARG A 212 -7.41 11.77 19.21
CA ARG A 212 -6.20 11.29 18.53
C ARG A 212 -6.57 10.44 17.32
N PHE A 213 -7.02 11.11 16.27
CA PHE A 213 -7.36 10.47 15.00
C PHE A 213 -6.18 10.54 14.02
N SER A 214 -6.25 9.89 12.86
CA SER A 214 -5.40 10.26 11.71
C SER A 214 -5.65 11.70 11.25
N HIS A 215 -4.63 12.42 10.80
CA HIS A 215 -4.73 13.84 10.42
C HIS A 215 -4.56 14.00 8.93
N LEU A 216 -5.57 14.49 8.22
CA LEU A 216 -5.39 14.90 6.83
C LEU A 216 -4.69 16.25 6.76
N ILE A 217 -3.44 16.27 6.29
CA ILE A 217 -2.67 17.50 6.03
C ILE A 217 -3.04 18.06 4.67
N ALA A 218 -2.99 17.23 3.63
CA ALA A 218 -3.20 17.62 2.25
C ALA A 218 -3.53 16.43 1.35
N VAL A 219 -4.10 16.69 0.18
CA VAL A 219 -4.08 15.77 -0.96
C VAL A 219 -2.86 16.05 -1.84
N VAL A 220 -2.30 15.00 -2.43
CA VAL A 220 -1.15 15.10 -3.35
C VAL A 220 -1.64 15.00 -4.79
N THR A 221 -1.17 15.90 -5.67
CA THR A 221 -1.72 16.04 -7.03
C THR A 221 -0.66 16.03 -8.15
N THR A 222 -1.06 15.65 -9.37
CA THR A 222 -0.21 15.55 -10.58
C THR A 222 0.01 16.86 -11.36
N GLY A 223 -0.17 18.04 -10.76
CA GLY A 223 -0.02 19.33 -11.44
C GLY A 223 -1.29 19.84 -12.17
N GLU A 224 -1.18 20.99 -12.87
CA GLU A 224 -2.35 21.81 -13.26
C GLU A 224 -3.21 21.27 -14.42
N GLN A 225 -2.63 20.54 -15.38
CA GLN A 225 -3.39 20.02 -16.53
C GLN A 225 -3.95 18.63 -16.20
N ASN A 226 -5.28 18.51 -16.16
CA ASN A 226 -5.98 17.30 -15.73
C ASN A 226 -5.51 16.83 -14.35
N GLU A 227 -5.56 17.72 -13.37
CA GLU A 227 -5.17 17.47 -11.97
C GLU A 227 -5.80 16.18 -11.44
N LYS A 228 -4.96 15.23 -11.04
CA LYS A 228 -5.36 13.98 -10.40
C LYS A 228 -4.77 13.90 -9.00
N VAL A 229 -5.53 13.36 -8.06
CA VAL A 229 -5.08 13.00 -6.73
C VAL A 229 -4.36 11.66 -6.80
N VAL A 230 -3.12 11.61 -6.30
CA VAL A 230 -2.28 10.40 -6.28
C VAL A 230 -2.13 9.81 -4.89
N GLY A 231 -2.57 10.53 -3.87
CA GLY A 231 -2.53 10.12 -2.48
C GLY A 231 -2.94 11.24 -1.56
N MET A 232 -2.93 10.95 -0.26
CA MET A 232 -3.12 11.93 0.80
C MET A 232 -1.94 11.91 1.78
N LEU A 233 -1.61 13.07 2.33
CA LEU A 233 -0.59 13.23 3.36
C LEU A 233 -1.27 13.26 4.71
N LEU A 234 -0.81 12.38 5.59
CA LEU A 234 -1.23 12.29 6.97
C LEU A 234 -0.12 12.75 7.93
N GLU A 235 -0.51 13.22 9.10
CA GLU A 235 0.44 13.42 10.21
C GLU A 235 1.13 12.11 10.55
N LEU A 236 2.46 12.12 10.53
CA LEU A 236 3.25 10.98 10.96
C LEU A 236 3.21 10.89 12.47
N ILE A 237 2.53 9.88 13.01
CA ILE A 237 2.45 9.65 14.45
C ILE A 237 3.81 9.10 14.91
N PRO A 238 4.54 9.81 15.79
CA PRO A 238 5.82 9.32 16.29
C PRO A 238 5.57 8.20 17.29
N THR A 239 5.97 6.98 16.92
CA THR A 239 5.82 5.78 17.74
C THR A 239 7.11 5.48 18.51
N VAL A 240 6.98 4.70 19.57
CA VAL A 240 8.11 4.24 20.38
C VAL A 240 9.11 3.44 19.53
N PRO A 241 10.41 3.36 19.91
CA PRO A 241 11.47 2.73 19.11
C PRO A 241 11.26 1.27 18.66
N TYR A 242 10.23 0.59 19.20
CA TYR A 242 9.86 -0.77 18.82
C TYR A 242 8.58 -0.82 17.98
N GLY A 243 8.08 0.31 17.45
CA GLY A 243 6.74 0.39 16.90
C GLY A 243 5.69 0.12 18.01
N GLY A 244 4.41 0.41 17.83
CA GLY A 244 3.64 0.43 16.61
C GLY A 244 2.18 0.35 17.05
N ASP A 245 1.36 -0.31 16.25
CA ASP A 245 0.00 -0.64 16.60
C ASP A 245 -0.10 -1.82 17.61
N LEU A 246 -1.32 -2.21 17.98
CA LEU A 246 -1.55 -3.28 18.95
C LEU A 246 -1.21 -4.69 18.43
N LEU A 247 -0.86 -4.87 17.16
CA LEU A 247 -0.29 -6.14 16.65
C LEU A 247 1.13 -6.37 17.16
N HIS A 248 1.83 -5.34 17.60
CA HIS A 248 3.20 -5.47 18.08
C HIS A 248 3.25 -6.15 19.46
N GLU A 249 4.03 -7.22 19.60
CA GLU A 249 4.15 -8.01 20.85
C GLU A 249 4.56 -7.14 22.04
N ALA A 250 5.43 -6.16 21.81
CA ALA A 250 5.86 -5.22 22.83
C ALA A 250 4.69 -4.39 23.40
N MET A 251 3.69 -4.06 22.58
CA MET A 251 2.48 -3.35 23.03
C MET A 251 1.51 -4.30 23.73
N GLN A 252 1.34 -5.52 23.20
CA GLN A 252 0.51 -6.56 23.81
C GLN A 252 0.97 -6.90 25.23
N ALA A 253 2.28 -6.93 25.48
CA ALA A 253 2.86 -7.22 26.79
C ALA A 253 2.60 -6.14 27.86
N ARG A 254 2.15 -4.93 27.49
CA ARG A 254 1.90 -3.80 28.38
C ARG A 254 0.50 -3.85 29.00
N THR A 255 0.24 -4.92 29.75
CA THR A 255 -1.06 -5.15 30.39
C THR A 255 -1.48 -4.02 31.35
N ASP A 256 -0.50 -3.30 31.91
CA ASP A 256 -0.70 -2.10 32.71
C ASP A 256 -1.36 -0.94 31.94
N MET A 257 -1.22 -0.92 30.60
CA MET A 257 -1.72 0.15 29.74
C MET A 257 -3.04 -0.18 29.04
N HIS A 258 -3.46 -1.45 28.99
CA HIS A 258 -4.64 -1.88 28.23
C HIS A 258 -5.91 -1.10 28.61
N GLN A 259 -6.13 -0.85 29.91
CA GLN A 259 -7.30 -0.08 30.37
C GLN A 259 -7.24 1.41 29.98
N LYS A 260 -6.03 2.00 29.95
CA LYS A 260 -5.81 3.37 29.47
C LYS A 260 -6.17 3.44 27.99
N TRP A 261 -5.63 2.56 27.17
CA TRP A 261 -5.86 2.53 25.73
C TRP A 261 -7.31 2.27 25.39
N LYS A 262 -7.97 1.30 26.05
CA LYS A 262 -9.41 1.06 25.92
C LYS A 262 -10.21 2.33 26.18
N SER A 263 -9.92 3.04 27.27
CA SER A 263 -10.64 4.27 27.64
C SER A 263 -10.43 5.39 26.62
N GLN A 264 -9.24 5.50 26.03
CA GLN A 264 -8.94 6.47 24.99
C GLN A 264 -9.68 6.14 23.68
N VAL A 265 -9.62 4.89 23.24
CA VAL A 265 -10.31 4.43 22.02
C VAL A 265 -11.83 4.55 22.16
N LEU A 266 -12.41 4.13 23.29
CA LEU A 266 -13.85 4.29 23.54
C LEU A 266 -14.28 5.76 23.41
N ARG A 267 -13.56 6.69 24.04
CA ARG A 267 -13.89 8.12 23.94
C ARG A 267 -13.80 8.64 22.51
N MET A 268 -12.80 8.21 21.76
CA MET A 268 -12.65 8.58 20.35
C MET A 268 -13.82 8.07 19.51
N VAL A 269 -14.24 6.82 19.71
CA VAL A 269 -15.40 6.23 19.03
C VAL A 269 -16.72 6.91 19.46
N GLU A 270 -16.89 7.24 20.74
CA GLU A 270 -18.04 8.02 21.24
C GLU A 270 -18.14 9.37 20.52
N GLU A 271 -16.99 10.04 20.34
CA GLU A 271 -16.93 11.35 19.68
C GLU A 271 -17.23 11.26 18.18
N LEU A 272 -16.74 10.24 17.48
CA LEU A 272 -17.06 9.99 16.08
C LEU A 272 -18.57 9.75 15.90
N HIS A 273 -19.13 8.85 16.72
CA HIS A 273 -20.55 8.50 16.67
C HIS A 273 -21.47 9.67 17.02
N ALA A 274 -21.05 10.58 17.90
CA ALA A 274 -21.79 11.80 18.21
C ALA A 274 -21.96 12.74 17.00
N HIS A 275 -21.20 12.53 15.92
CA HIS A 275 -21.22 13.31 14.68
C HIS A 275 -21.60 12.46 13.45
N ASP A 276 -22.22 11.30 13.66
CA ASP A 276 -22.59 10.37 12.58
C ASP A 276 -21.39 9.98 11.70
N ILE A 277 -20.24 9.71 12.34
CA ILE A 277 -19.04 9.18 11.71
C ILE A 277 -18.78 7.79 12.26
N VAL A 278 -18.70 6.81 11.37
CA VAL A 278 -18.33 5.42 11.70
C VAL A 278 -16.86 5.23 11.37
N TRP A 279 -16.08 4.67 12.31
CA TRP A 279 -14.69 4.31 12.09
C TRP A 279 -14.59 3.21 11.03
N GLY A 280 -15.33 2.12 11.21
CA GLY A 280 -15.62 1.15 10.16
C GLY A 280 -14.54 0.11 9.89
N ASP A 281 -13.38 0.16 10.56
CA ASP A 281 -12.36 -0.90 10.50
C ASP A 281 -11.66 -1.06 11.86
N VAL A 282 -12.41 -1.41 12.89
CA VAL A 282 -11.84 -1.59 14.23
C VAL A 282 -11.04 -2.89 14.29
N ASN A 283 -9.71 -2.76 14.34
CA ASN A 283 -8.81 -3.88 14.56
C ASN A 283 -7.52 -3.44 15.27
N ALA A 284 -6.72 -4.40 15.73
CA ALA A 284 -5.49 -4.13 16.47
C ALA A 284 -4.45 -3.32 15.67
N GLY A 285 -4.39 -3.49 14.35
CA GLY A 285 -3.49 -2.76 13.44
C GLY A 285 -3.85 -1.28 13.30
N ASN A 286 -5.12 -0.94 13.54
CA ASN A 286 -5.63 0.42 13.41
C ASN A 286 -5.61 1.20 14.75
N VAL A 287 -5.05 0.63 15.81
CA VAL A 287 -4.81 1.32 17.08
C VAL A 287 -3.30 1.55 17.26
N VAL A 288 -2.83 2.75 16.91
CA VAL A 288 -1.41 3.14 17.01
C VAL A 288 -1.08 3.73 18.38
N ILE A 289 0.06 3.37 18.94
CA ILE A 289 0.54 3.91 20.23
C ILE A 289 1.67 4.93 20.01
N ASP A 290 1.46 6.17 20.45
CA ASP A 290 2.48 7.23 20.36
C ASP A 290 3.58 7.12 21.43
N ASN A 291 4.60 7.98 21.32
CA ASN A 291 5.70 8.08 22.28
C ASN A 291 5.27 8.37 23.73
N ASP A 292 4.12 9.00 23.93
CA ASP A 292 3.54 9.29 25.25
C ASP A 292 2.60 8.16 25.73
N LEU A 293 2.66 7.02 25.05
CA LEU A 293 1.88 5.81 25.31
C LEU A 293 0.37 6.06 25.24
N ASN A 294 -0.08 6.96 24.38
CA ASN A 294 -1.50 7.19 24.11
C ASN A 294 -1.93 6.47 22.84
N ALA A 295 -3.16 5.97 22.86
CA ALA A 295 -3.77 5.32 21.70
C ALA A 295 -4.32 6.36 20.71
N TRP A 296 -4.10 6.08 19.43
CA TRP A 296 -4.66 6.76 18.28
C TRP A 296 -5.58 5.80 17.52
N ALA A 297 -6.69 6.33 17.00
CA ALA A 297 -7.54 5.62 16.04
C ALA A 297 -7.15 6.07 14.63
N VAL A 298 -6.61 5.14 13.85
CA VAL A 298 -6.16 5.39 12.47
C VAL A 298 -6.93 4.53 11.48
N ASP A 299 -6.71 4.78 10.20
CA ASP A 299 -7.34 4.12 9.05
C ASP A 299 -8.88 4.19 9.05
N PHE A 300 -9.42 5.03 8.17
CA PHE A 300 -10.86 5.18 7.98
C PHE A 300 -11.32 4.65 6.61
N GLY A 301 -10.52 3.80 5.97
CA GLY A 301 -10.83 3.24 4.66
C GLY A 301 -12.01 2.27 4.65
N GLY A 302 -12.51 1.87 5.82
CA GLY A 302 -13.49 0.80 5.96
C GLY A 302 -12.85 -0.57 5.77
N MET A 303 -13.60 -1.53 5.23
CA MET A 303 -13.35 -2.99 5.29
C MET A 303 -13.90 -3.66 6.56
N ASN A 304 -13.98 -4.98 6.54
CA ASN A 304 -14.33 -5.75 7.72
C ASN A 304 -13.20 -6.69 8.10
N ASN A 305 -12.84 -6.67 9.38
CA ASN A 305 -12.04 -7.74 9.97
C ASN A 305 -12.95 -8.62 10.83
N ALA A 306 -13.31 -9.78 10.29
CA ALA A 306 -14.20 -10.76 10.93
C ALA A 306 -13.71 -11.27 12.30
N GLU A 307 -12.42 -11.11 12.62
CA GLU A 307 -11.90 -11.40 13.97
C GLU A 307 -12.48 -10.44 15.03
N PHE A 308 -12.75 -9.19 14.65
CA PHE A 308 -13.18 -8.12 15.55
C PHE A 308 -14.65 -7.72 15.36
N VAL A 309 -15.18 -7.80 14.13
CA VAL A 309 -16.53 -7.33 13.80
C VAL A 309 -17.23 -8.35 12.90
N ASP A 310 -18.45 -8.73 13.25
CA ASP A 310 -19.28 -9.62 12.44
C ASP A 310 -19.60 -8.98 11.08
N ASP A 311 -19.61 -9.78 10.01
CA ASP A 311 -19.81 -9.28 8.64
C ASP A 311 -21.13 -8.49 8.49
N GLU A 312 -22.17 -8.82 9.24
CA GLU A 312 -23.46 -8.11 9.23
C GLU A 312 -23.42 -6.74 9.92
N LEU A 313 -22.38 -6.47 10.70
CA LEU A 313 -22.18 -5.22 11.43
C LEU A 313 -21.06 -4.35 10.84
N ALA A 314 -20.41 -4.81 9.77
CA ALA A 314 -19.35 -4.08 9.09
C ALA A 314 -19.79 -2.64 8.74
N GLU A 315 -18.90 -1.68 8.98
CA GLU A 315 -19.14 -0.25 8.72
C GLU A 315 -20.42 0.32 9.38
N THR A 316 -20.76 -0.16 10.59
CA THR A 316 -21.85 0.39 11.42
C THR A 316 -21.38 0.87 12.80
N ILE A 317 -22.19 1.72 13.45
CA ILE A 317 -21.97 2.18 14.83
C ILE A 317 -21.90 0.97 15.79
N GLU A 318 -22.81 0.02 15.62
CA GLU A 318 -22.86 -1.21 16.40
C GLU A 318 -21.61 -2.08 16.17
N GLY A 319 -21.13 -2.13 14.93
CA GLY A 319 -19.90 -2.81 14.54
C GLY A 319 -18.67 -2.23 15.22
N ASP A 320 -18.54 -0.90 15.24
CA ASP A 320 -17.43 -0.22 15.92
C ASP A 320 -17.39 -0.56 17.42
N TRP A 321 -18.55 -0.53 18.10
CA TRP A 321 -18.64 -0.93 19.50
C TRP A 321 -18.27 -2.39 19.71
N GLN A 322 -18.77 -3.29 18.86
CA GLN A 322 -18.42 -4.70 18.90
C GLN A 322 -16.91 -4.90 18.75
N GLY A 323 -16.30 -4.24 17.76
CA GLY A 323 -14.87 -4.30 17.48
C GLY A 323 -14.03 -3.85 18.67
N VAL A 324 -14.36 -2.71 19.28
CA VAL A 324 -13.63 -2.20 20.45
C VAL A 324 -13.74 -3.18 21.63
N HIS A 325 -14.91 -3.77 21.85
CA HIS A 325 -15.10 -4.76 22.90
C HIS A 325 -14.32 -6.06 22.62
N ARG A 326 -14.39 -6.63 21.41
CA ARG A 326 -13.61 -7.83 21.08
C ARG A 326 -12.12 -7.59 21.19
N LEU A 327 -11.65 -6.43 20.72
CA LEU A 327 -10.25 -6.04 20.78
C LEU A 327 -9.74 -5.96 22.21
N PHE A 328 -10.38 -5.16 23.07
CA PHE A 328 -9.85 -4.88 24.42
C PHE A 328 -10.30 -5.84 25.52
N ASP A 329 -11.44 -6.51 25.37
CA ASP A 329 -11.98 -7.43 26.39
C ASP A 329 -11.66 -8.91 26.10
N GLY A 330 -11.24 -9.25 24.88
CA GLY A 330 -10.92 -10.62 24.47
C GLY A 330 -9.53 -10.76 23.84
N TRP A 331 -9.34 -10.15 22.66
CA TRP A 331 -8.15 -10.35 21.83
C TRP A 331 -6.88 -9.88 22.54
N LEU A 332 -6.81 -8.63 22.98
CA LEU A 332 -5.60 -8.03 23.57
C LEU A 332 -5.21 -8.69 24.91
N PRO A 333 -6.14 -8.96 25.86
CA PRO A 333 -5.83 -9.74 27.05
C PRO A 333 -5.30 -11.14 26.75
N SER A 334 -5.76 -11.80 25.68
CA SER A 334 -5.30 -13.14 25.30
C SER A 334 -3.85 -13.19 24.79
N ARG A 335 -3.21 -12.03 24.54
CA ARG A 335 -1.83 -11.91 24.06
C ARG A 335 -0.83 -11.49 25.14
N GLY A 336 -1.28 -11.25 26.37
CA GLY A 336 -0.40 -10.89 27.48
C GLY A 336 0.57 -12.04 27.87
N PRO A 337 1.66 -11.73 28.59
CA PRO A 337 2.65 -12.74 29.01
C PRO A 337 2.09 -13.81 29.97
N ASN A 338 0.90 -13.58 30.55
CA ASN A 338 0.20 -14.54 31.42
C ASN A 338 -0.84 -15.39 30.65
N SER A 339 -0.86 -15.30 29.32
CA SER A 339 -1.85 -15.93 28.46
C SER A 339 -1.32 -17.25 27.88
N GLN A 340 -1.04 -18.21 28.76
CA GLN A 340 -1.00 -19.64 28.41
C GLN A 340 -1.77 -20.43 29.47
N PRO A 341 -2.43 -21.55 29.10
CA PRO A 341 -3.31 -22.32 29.98
C PRO A 341 -2.64 -22.83 31.26
#